data_AF-A0A9Q1KWQ5-F1
#
_entry.id   AF-A0A9Q1KWQ5-F1
#
_cell.length_a   1.000
_cell.length_b   1.000
_cell.length_c   1.000
_cell.angle_alpha   90.00
_cell.angle_beta   90.00
_cell.angle_gamma   90.00
#
_symmetry.space_group_name_H-M   'P 1'
#
loop_
_entity.id
_entity.type
_entity.pdbx_description
1 polymer ?
#
loop_
_entity_poly.entity_id
_entity_poly.type
_entity_poly.pdbx_seq_one_letter_code
_entity_poly.pdbx_strand_id
1 'polypeptide(L)'
;MSLSSASYVARRAAQKQKVRLLYRRSVRDTLNWAVHRHLFYSDADELRKKFDASSNVDDLDTIDRMIADGDAEYNKWRHPDPYLGKLSDDDWYVPWAPGGTKFCKNPGPPKGIEIIYDYGQEEAELKLSIQYDFPMLYGELAKLKLNQRRHSNDKIIYAKNKS
;
A
#
# COMPACT_ATOMS: atom_id res chain seq x y z
N MET A 1 -27.26 -21.30 -30.27
CA MET A 1 -26.12 -20.46 -30.73
C MET A 1 -24.88 -20.97 -30.01
N SER A 2 -23.99 -21.69 -30.70
CA SER A 2 -22.75 -22.20 -30.11
C SER A 2 -21.79 -21.02 -29.87
N LEU A 3 -21.23 -20.90 -28.66
CA LEU A 3 -20.20 -19.90 -28.39
C LEU A 3 -18.91 -20.26 -29.14
N SER A 4 -18.26 -19.25 -29.73
CA SER A 4 -16.89 -19.40 -30.24
C SER A 4 -15.96 -19.91 -29.14
N SER A 5 -15.02 -20.80 -29.48
CA SER A 5 -14.03 -21.33 -28.52
C SER A 5 -13.32 -20.22 -27.73
N ALA A 6 -13.00 -19.11 -28.40
CA ALA A 6 -12.38 -17.95 -27.75
C ALA A 6 -13.32 -17.28 -26.73
N SER A 7 -14.62 -17.15 -27.01
CA SER A 7 -15.57 -16.51 -26.09
C SER A 7 -15.89 -17.41 -24.90
N TYR A 8 -15.91 -18.74 -25.10
CA TYR A 8 -16.02 -19.72 -24.01
C TYR A 8 -14.86 -19.58 -23.00
N VAL A 9 -13.62 -19.57 -23.49
CA VAL A 9 -12.42 -19.43 -22.64
C VAL A 9 -12.41 -18.08 -21.91
N ALA A 10 -12.76 -16.99 -22.59
CA ALA A 10 -12.85 -15.67 -21.98
C ALA A 10 -13.92 -15.62 -20.86
N ARG A 11 -15.11 -16.19 -21.10
CA ARG A 11 -16.18 -16.28 -20.10
C ARG A 11 -15.72 -17.09 -18.89
N ARG A 12 -15.05 -18.22 -19.11
CA ARG A 12 -14.54 -19.07 -18.02
C ARG A 12 -13.46 -18.36 -17.20
N ALA A 13 -12.57 -17.63 -17.85
CA ALA A 13 -11.56 -16.81 -17.17
C ALA A 13 -12.20 -15.71 -16.29
N ALA A 14 -13.22 -15.02 -16.82
CA ALA A 14 -13.97 -14.01 -16.08
C ALA A 14 -14.73 -14.60 -14.87
N GLN A 15 -15.40 -15.74 -15.04
CA GLN A 15 -16.06 -16.46 -13.95
C GLN A 15 -15.07 -16.83 -12.85
N LYS A 16 -13.92 -17.38 -13.21
CA LYS A 16 -12.85 -17.73 -12.27
C LYS A 16 -12.34 -16.52 -11.49
N GLN A 17 -12.19 -15.37 -12.16
CA GLN A 17 -11.81 -14.12 -11.50
C GLN A 17 -12.89 -13.65 -10.52
N LYS A 18 -14.17 -13.66 -10.92
CA LYS A 18 -15.30 -13.27 -10.06
C LYS A 18 -15.37 -14.13 -8.80
N VAL A 19 -15.29 -15.45 -8.92
CA VAL A 19 -15.30 -16.38 -7.79
C VAL A 19 -14.12 -16.11 -6.83
N ARG A 20 -12.91 -15.87 -7.38
CA ARG A 20 -11.73 -15.53 -6.56
C ARG A 20 -11.90 -14.24 -5.79
N LEU A 21 -12.46 -13.21 -6.43
CA LEU A 21 -12.73 -11.93 -5.79
C LEU A 21 -13.82 -12.06 -4.73
N LEU A 22 -14.92 -12.77 -5.03
CA LEU A 22 -15.99 -13.04 -4.09
C LEU A 22 -15.46 -13.78 -2.85
N TYR A 23 -14.68 -14.85 -3.02
CA TYR A 23 -14.06 -15.58 -1.92
C TYR A 23 -13.11 -14.69 -1.08
N ARG A 24 -12.26 -13.88 -1.73
CA ARG A 24 -11.37 -12.95 -1.01
C ARG A 24 -12.15 -11.93 -0.19
N ARG A 25 -13.26 -11.42 -0.72
CA ARG A 25 -14.12 -10.45 -0.03
C ARG A 25 -14.88 -11.10 1.11
N SER A 26 -15.47 -12.27 0.91
CA SER A 26 -16.24 -12.96 1.94
C SER A 26 -15.39 -13.37 3.13
N VAL A 27 -14.20 -13.95 2.92
CA VAL A 27 -13.26 -14.29 4.02
C VAL A 27 -12.86 -13.05 4.82
N ARG A 28 -12.62 -11.92 4.14
CA ARG A 28 -12.29 -10.65 4.80
C ARG A 28 -13.46 -10.16 5.65
N ASP A 29 -14.69 -10.22 5.15
CA ASP A 29 -15.86 -9.83 5.93
C ASP A 29 -16.15 -10.77 7.10
N THR A 30 -15.93 -12.08 6.95
CA THR A 30 -15.96 -13.02 8.07
C THR A 30 -14.98 -12.63 9.16
N LEU A 31 -13.77 -12.20 8.78
CA LEU A 31 -12.78 -11.69 9.74
C LEU A 31 -13.23 -10.39 10.43
N ASN A 32 -13.86 -9.49 9.67
CA ASN A 32 -14.40 -8.24 10.21
C ASN A 32 -15.48 -8.50 11.27
N TRP A 33 -16.34 -9.51 11.05
CA TRP A 33 -17.37 -9.90 12.01
C TRP A 33 -16.86 -10.67 13.22
N ALA A 34 -15.98 -11.66 13.02
CA ALA A 34 -15.58 -12.58 14.08
C ALA A 34 -14.73 -11.92 15.18
N VAL A 35 -14.01 -10.83 14.86
CA VAL A 35 -13.03 -10.09 15.71
C VAL A 35 -11.88 -10.98 16.22
N HIS A 36 -12.21 -12.04 16.96
CA HIS A 36 -11.32 -13.07 17.50
C HIS A 36 -11.00 -14.18 16.50
N ARG A 37 -9.76 -14.67 16.55
CA ARG A 37 -9.24 -15.64 15.58
C ARG A 37 -9.84 -17.04 15.68
N HIS A 38 -10.21 -17.51 16.88
CA HIS A 38 -10.76 -18.85 17.05
C HIS A 38 -12.15 -19.01 16.41
N LEU A 39 -13.00 -17.98 16.50
CA LEU A 39 -14.29 -17.92 15.80
C LEU A 39 -14.10 -17.77 14.29
N PHE A 40 -13.13 -16.94 13.88
CA PHE A 40 -12.82 -16.76 12.47
C PHE A 40 -12.42 -18.07 11.78
N TYR A 41 -11.63 -18.93 12.41
CA TYR A 41 -11.18 -20.18 11.77
C TYR A 41 -12.34 -21.13 11.49
N SER A 42 -13.28 -21.32 12.43
CA SER A 42 -14.45 -22.17 12.19
C SER A 42 -15.31 -21.64 11.04
N ASP A 43 -15.54 -20.34 11.02
CA ASP A 43 -16.42 -19.70 10.04
C ASP A 43 -15.76 -19.66 8.65
N ALA A 44 -14.45 -19.41 8.60
CA ALA A 44 -13.68 -19.44 7.35
C ALA A 44 -13.62 -20.86 6.76
N ASP A 45 -13.50 -21.90 7.60
CA ASP A 45 -13.54 -23.29 7.16
C ASP A 45 -14.92 -23.67 6.61
N GLU A 46 -16.01 -23.24 7.27
CA GLU A 46 -17.37 -23.45 6.77
C GLU A 46 -17.57 -22.75 5.42
N LEU A 47 -17.13 -21.50 5.31
CA LEU A 47 -17.16 -20.75 4.06
C LEU A 47 -16.38 -21.48 2.97
N ARG A 48 -15.19 -21.99 3.27
CA ARG A 48 -14.37 -22.73 2.30
C ARG A 48 -15.08 -23.98 1.81
N LYS A 49 -15.70 -24.76 2.72
CA LYS A 49 -16.50 -25.94 2.37
C LYS A 49 -17.65 -25.62 1.40
N LYS A 50 -18.33 -24.48 1.59
CA LYS A 50 -19.40 -24.01 0.68
C LYS A 50 -18.86 -23.78 -0.75
N PHE A 51 -17.70 -23.13 -0.87
CA PHE A 51 -17.08 -22.92 -2.19
C PHE A 51 -16.57 -24.23 -2.81
N ASP A 52 -15.92 -25.09 -2.03
CA ASP A 52 -15.39 -26.36 -2.54
C ASP A 52 -16.52 -27.31 -2.98
N ALA A 53 -17.69 -27.30 -2.32
CA ALA A 53 -18.87 -28.04 -2.74
C ALA A 53 -19.38 -27.63 -4.14
N SER A 54 -19.19 -26.37 -4.53
CA SER A 54 -19.58 -25.83 -5.84
C SER A 54 -18.51 -25.97 -6.94
N SER A 55 -17.34 -26.54 -6.63
CA SER A 55 -16.19 -26.52 -7.53
C SER A 55 -16.34 -27.38 -8.79
N ASN A 56 -17.20 -28.41 -8.77
CA ASN A 56 -17.32 -29.40 -9.84
C ASN A 56 -18.46 -29.12 -10.83
N VAL A 57 -18.99 -27.89 -10.85
CA VAL A 57 -20.05 -27.49 -11.78
C VAL A 57 -19.44 -27.02 -13.11
N ASP A 58 -19.86 -27.67 -14.20
CA ASP A 58 -19.37 -27.38 -15.56
C ASP A 58 -20.31 -26.50 -16.39
N ASP A 59 -21.61 -26.44 -16.03
CA ASP A 59 -22.58 -25.62 -16.76
C ASP A 59 -22.37 -24.12 -16.52
N LEU A 60 -22.07 -23.39 -17.60
CA LEU A 60 -21.71 -21.97 -17.54
C LEU A 60 -22.83 -21.09 -17.00
N ASP A 61 -24.08 -21.37 -17.37
CA ASP A 61 -25.22 -20.55 -16.97
C ASP A 61 -25.57 -20.80 -15.50
N THR A 62 -25.45 -22.04 -15.05
CA THR A 62 -25.56 -22.38 -13.62
C THR A 62 -24.47 -21.69 -12.80
N ILE A 63 -23.23 -21.67 -13.27
CA ILE A 63 -22.13 -20.97 -12.59
C ILE A 63 -22.43 -19.46 -12.46
N ASP A 64 -22.95 -18.82 -13.52
CA ASP A 64 -23.27 -17.39 -13.46
C ASP A 64 -24.41 -17.10 -12.47
N ARG A 65 -25.41 -17.98 -12.36
CA ARG A 65 -26.46 -17.88 -11.34
C ARG A 65 -25.89 -18.04 -9.94
N MET A 66 -25.07 -19.05 -9.71
CA MET A 66 -24.44 -19.28 -8.40
C MET A 66 -23.55 -18.11 -7.96
N ILE A 67 -22.83 -17.48 -8.90
CA ILE A 67 -22.05 -16.26 -8.62
C ILE A 67 -22.98 -15.11 -8.22
N ALA A 68 -24.10 -14.92 -8.93
CA ALA A 68 -25.06 -13.87 -8.61
C ALA A 68 -25.73 -14.08 -7.24
N ASP A 69 -26.11 -15.31 -6.92
CA ASP A 69 -26.68 -15.69 -5.63
C ASP A 69 -25.65 -15.47 -4.50
N GLY A 70 -24.40 -15.86 -4.72
CA GLY A 70 -23.30 -15.63 -3.77
C GLY A 70 -23.00 -14.13 -3.56
N ASP A 71 -23.04 -13.32 -4.61
CA ASP A 71 -22.90 -11.86 -4.51
C ASP A 71 -24.08 -11.25 -3.72
N ALA A 72 -25.31 -11.75 -3.92
CA ALA A 72 -26.49 -11.29 -3.18
C ALA A 72 -26.41 -11.63 -1.68
N GLU A 73 -25.99 -12.86 -1.35
CA GLU A 73 -25.78 -13.28 0.04
C GLU A 73 -24.67 -12.48 0.71
N TYR A 74 -23.53 -12.29 0.02
CA TYR A 74 -22.43 -11.46 0.52
C TYR A 74 -22.89 -10.01 0.77
N ASN A 75 -23.64 -9.42 -0.15
CA ASN A 75 -24.14 -8.05 0.01
C ASN A 75 -25.12 -7.91 1.18
N LYS A 76 -25.92 -8.94 1.47
CA LYS A 76 -26.85 -8.96 2.61
C LYS A 76 -26.11 -8.94 3.96
N TRP A 77 -25.01 -9.67 4.07
CA TRP A 77 -24.25 -9.84 5.32
C TRP A 77 -23.00 -8.97 5.39
N ARG A 78 -22.88 -8.00 4.48
CA ARG A 78 -21.74 -7.12 4.41
C ARG A 78 -21.56 -6.34 5.71
N HIS A 79 -20.34 -6.30 6.23
CA HIS A 79 -20.06 -5.51 7.42
C HIS A 79 -20.28 -4.00 7.13
N PRO A 80 -20.99 -3.25 8.00
CA PRO A 80 -21.29 -1.83 7.76
C PRO A 80 -20.05 -0.93 7.79
N ASP A 81 -19.09 -1.25 8.66
CA ASP A 81 -17.81 -0.53 8.79
C ASP A 81 -16.64 -1.52 8.85
N PRO A 82 -16.27 -2.15 7.71
CA PRO A 82 -15.25 -3.19 7.69
C PRO A 82 -13.92 -2.65 8.24
N TYR A 83 -13.14 -3.50 8.90
CA TYR A 83 -11.90 -3.12 9.58
C TYR A 83 -10.77 -2.87 8.58
N LEU A 84 -10.98 -2.01 7.57
CA LEU A 84 -10.04 -1.73 6.48
C LEU A 84 -10.41 -0.47 5.67
N GLY A 85 -9.55 0.56 5.77
CA GLY A 85 -9.58 1.76 4.94
C GLY A 85 -9.42 1.43 3.45
N LYS A 86 -10.37 1.89 2.64
CA LYS A 86 -10.42 1.57 1.21
C LYS A 86 -9.48 2.42 0.37
N LEU A 87 -8.44 1.80 -0.18
CA LEU A 87 -8.05 2.12 -1.55
C LEU A 87 -7.58 0.88 -2.30
N SER A 88 -8.30 0.55 -3.37
CA SER A 88 -7.98 -0.47 -4.38
C SER A 88 -7.98 -1.94 -3.93
N ASP A 89 -8.32 -2.81 -4.87
CA ASP A 89 -8.67 -4.23 -4.68
C ASP A 89 -7.49 -5.12 -4.22
N ASP A 90 -6.26 -4.59 -4.22
CA ASP A 90 -5.03 -5.38 -4.12
C ASP A 90 -4.14 -5.09 -2.90
N ASP A 91 -4.33 -3.98 -2.18
CA ASP A 91 -3.48 -3.61 -1.02
C ASP A 91 -4.13 -3.93 0.33
N TRP A 92 -3.35 -4.58 1.20
CA TRP A 92 -3.71 -4.96 2.57
C TRP A 92 -3.80 -3.73 3.50
N TYR A 93 -4.19 -3.93 4.76
CA TYR A 93 -4.41 -2.85 5.75
C TYR A 93 -3.19 -1.96 5.89
N VAL A 94 -3.34 -0.79 5.29
CA VAL A 94 -2.27 0.14 5.12
C VAL A 94 -2.83 1.47 5.62
N PRO A 95 -2.47 1.92 6.83
CA PRO A 95 -3.01 3.17 7.38
C PRO A 95 -2.81 4.38 6.46
N TRP A 96 -1.79 4.35 5.60
CA TRP A 96 -1.49 5.39 4.61
C TRP A 96 -2.19 5.19 3.25
N ALA A 97 -2.93 4.10 3.06
CA ALA A 97 -3.76 3.91 1.89
C ALA A 97 -5.00 4.78 2.06
N PRO A 98 -5.60 5.26 0.96
CA PRO A 98 -6.83 6.02 1.05
C PRO A 98 -7.93 5.29 1.82
N GLY A 99 -8.80 6.08 2.44
CA GLY A 99 -9.74 5.59 3.45
C GLY A 99 -9.08 5.17 4.78
N GLY A 100 -7.74 5.16 4.89
CA GLY A 100 -7.01 4.87 6.12
C GLY A 100 -6.79 6.11 7.00
N THR A 101 -6.58 5.90 8.30
CA THR A 101 -6.43 6.98 9.30
C THR A 101 -5.16 7.82 9.16
N LYS A 102 -4.17 7.37 8.38
CA LYS A 102 -2.93 8.09 8.07
C LYS A 102 -2.83 8.51 6.61
N PHE A 103 -3.92 8.36 5.84
CA PHE A 103 -3.96 8.81 4.47
C PHE A 103 -3.72 10.32 4.40
N CYS A 104 -2.85 10.77 3.48
CA CYS A 104 -2.50 12.18 3.29
C CYS A 104 -2.04 12.94 4.54
N LYS A 105 -1.53 12.26 5.58
CA LYS A 105 -0.98 12.95 6.76
C LYS A 105 0.33 13.68 6.48
N ASN A 106 1.19 13.12 5.63
CA ASN A 106 2.49 13.69 5.27
C ASN A 106 2.72 13.56 3.75
N PRO A 107 1.98 14.28 2.90
CA PRO A 107 2.25 14.29 1.47
C PRO A 107 3.65 14.88 1.24
N GLY A 108 4.39 14.31 0.29
CA GLY A 108 5.64 14.91 -0.16
C GLY A 108 5.37 16.33 -0.68
N PRO A 109 6.33 17.27 -0.55
CA PRO A 109 6.16 18.63 -1.06
C PRO A 109 5.85 18.58 -2.57
N PRO A 110 5.01 19.49 -3.07
CA PRO A 110 4.70 19.55 -4.50
C PRO A 110 5.99 19.80 -5.30
N LYS A 111 6.07 19.21 -6.49
CA LYS A 111 7.21 19.38 -7.39
C LYS A 111 7.36 20.86 -7.77
N GLY A 112 8.57 21.41 -7.71
CA GLY A 112 8.87 22.80 -8.09
C GLY A 112 8.92 23.80 -6.94
N ILE A 113 8.78 23.34 -5.68
CA ILE A 113 9.05 24.16 -4.50
C ILE A 113 10.35 23.68 -3.87
N GLU A 114 11.35 24.57 -3.81
CA GLU A 114 12.60 24.33 -3.08
C GLU A 114 12.50 24.96 -1.69
N ILE A 115 12.75 24.15 -0.66
CA ILE A 115 12.88 24.66 0.71
C ILE A 115 14.33 25.14 0.84
N ILE A 116 14.52 26.47 0.78
CA ILE A 116 15.81 27.11 1.01
C ILE A 116 16.06 27.12 2.53
N TYR A 117 17.06 26.36 2.99
CA TYR A 117 17.46 26.30 4.40
C TYR A 117 18.52 27.36 4.76
N ASP A 118 18.61 28.41 3.95
CA ASP A 118 19.48 29.53 4.24
C ASP A 118 18.72 30.50 5.14
N TYR A 119 18.87 30.31 6.46
CA TYR A 119 18.21 31.10 7.50
C TYR A 119 18.77 32.55 7.56
N GLY A 120 18.78 33.26 6.44
CA GLY A 120 19.33 34.61 6.30
C GLY A 120 20.87 34.69 6.29
N GLN A 121 21.57 33.61 5.94
CA GLN A 121 23.04 33.55 5.82
C GLN A 121 23.54 33.69 4.38
N GLU A 122 22.67 34.04 3.42
CA GLU A 122 23.01 34.17 1.99
C GLU A 122 24.19 35.15 1.75
N GLU A 123 24.29 36.21 2.58
CA GLU A 123 25.39 37.19 2.49
C GLU A 123 26.76 36.64 2.91
N ALA A 124 26.80 35.62 3.77
CA ALA A 124 28.04 35.05 4.27
C ALA A 124 28.72 34.16 3.21
N GLU A 125 27.92 33.48 2.37
CA GLU A 125 28.45 32.66 1.27
C GLU A 125 28.97 33.52 0.11
N LEU A 126 28.28 34.62 -0.22
CA LEU A 126 28.71 35.60 -1.23
C LEU A 126 30.06 36.26 -0.91
N LYS A 127 30.29 36.61 0.36
CA LYS A 127 31.58 37.19 0.79
C LYS A 127 32.72 36.19 0.69
N LEU A 128 32.45 34.91 0.91
CA LEU A 128 33.44 33.83 0.83
C LEU A 128 33.80 33.49 -0.63
N SER A 129 32.85 33.56 -1.57
CA SER A 129 33.14 33.34 -3.00
C SER A 129 33.93 34.48 -3.65
N ILE A 130 33.72 35.72 -3.21
CA ILE A 130 34.43 36.89 -3.74
C ILE A 130 35.89 36.94 -3.25
N GLN A 131 36.16 36.42 -2.05
CA GLN A 131 37.49 36.48 -1.44
C GLN A 131 38.44 35.37 -1.90
N TYR A 132 37.91 34.24 -2.38
CA TYR A 132 38.69 33.12 -2.88
C TYR A 132 38.21 32.81 -4.31
N ASP A 133 38.75 33.52 -5.31
CA ASP A 133 38.45 33.33 -6.74
C ASP A 133 38.60 31.85 -7.16
N PHE A 134 37.54 31.05 -7.01
CA PHE A 134 37.59 29.61 -7.25
C PHE A 134 36.27 29.12 -7.85
N PRO A 135 36.25 28.63 -9.11
CA PRO A 135 35.05 28.08 -9.71
C PRO A 135 34.89 26.62 -9.27
N MET A 136 34.45 26.39 -8.03
CA MET A 136 33.98 25.06 -7.62
C MET A 136 32.47 24.98 -7.82
N LEU A 137 32.04 24.03 -8.65
CA LEU A 137 30.64 23.71 -8.85
C LEU A 137 30.01 23.35 -7.50
N TYR A 138 28.90 24.00 -7.14
CA TYR A 138 28.24 23.98 -5.83
C TYR A 138 28.18 22.61 -5.11
N GLY A 139 28.12 21.50 -5.85
CA GLY A 139 28.12 20.14 -5.32
C GLY A 139 29.41 19.70 -4.61
N GLU A 140 30.57 20.30 -4.90
CA GLU A 140 31.86 19.92 -4.27
C GLU A 140 32.07 20.62 -2.93
N LEU A 141 31.63 21.88 -2.79
CA LEU A 141 31.65 22.62 -1.53
C LEU A 141 30.74 21.96 -0.46
N ALA A 142 29.58 21.45 -0.87
CA ALA A 142 28.68 20.72 0.02
C ALA A 142 29.33 19.44 0.58
N LYS A 143 30.04 18.67 -0.27
CA LYS A 143 30.77 17.46 0.15
C LYS A 143 31.93 17.79 1.09
N LEU A 144 32.62 18.91 0.87
CA LEU A 144 33.72 19.38 1.71
C LEU A 144 33.22 19.84 3.09
N LYS A 145 32.15 20.64 3.16
CA LYS A 145 31.52 21.06 4.43
C LYS A 145 30.96 19.87 5.21
N LEU A 146 30.41 18.86 4.54
CA LEU A 146 29.87 17.65 5.19
C LEU A 146 30.99 16.73 5.72
N ASN A 147 32.12 16.63 5.01
CA ASN A 147 33.30 15.90 5.49
C ASN A 147 34.00 16.62 6.66
N GLN A 148 34.09 17.95 6.65
CA GLN A 148 34.64 18.71 7.77
C GLN A 148 33.79 18.57 9.04
N ARG A 149 32.46 18.51 8.92
CA ARG A 149 31.55 18.21 10.07
C ARG A 149 31.72 16.79 10.61
N ARG A 150 31.90 15.78 9.74
CA ARG A 150 32.17 14.39 10.20
C ARG A 150 33.44 14.31 11.04
N HIS A 151 34.53 14.92 10.58
CA HIS A 151 35.81 14.93 11.31
C HIS A 151 35.76 15.68 12.66
N SER A 152 34.94 16.72 12.77
CA SER A 152 34.70 17.42 14.04
C SER A 152 33.89 16.58 15.01
N ASN A 153 32.88 15.83 14.53
CA ASN A 153 32.05 14.98 15.37
C ASN A 153 32.82 13.76 15.88
N ASP A 154 33.72 13.18 15.08
CA ASP A 154 34.59 12.08 15.52
C ASP A 154 35.51 12.51 16.68
N LYS A 155 36.05 13.73 16.66
CA LYS A 155 36.84 14.27 17.80
C LYS A 155 36.04 14.42 19.09
N ILE A 156 34.73 14.66 19.01
CA ILE A 156 33.85 14.77 20.19
C ILE A 156 33.53 13.39 20.77
N ILE A 157 33.47 12.35 19.94
CA ILE A 157 33.12 10.98 20.37
C ILE A 157 34.31 10.29 21.07
N TYR A 158 35.56 10.55 20.67
CA TYR A 158 36.74 9.96 21.32
C TYR A 158 37.16 10.64 22.64
N ALA A 159 36.70 11.86 22.93
CA ALA A 159 37.00 12.55 24.18
C ALA A 159 36.18 12.06 25.39
N LYS A 160 35.08 11.31 25.17
CA LYS A 160 34.18 10.82 26.23
C LYS A 160 34.54 9.44 26.81
N ASN A 161 35.51 8.73 26.25
CA ASN A 161 35.89 7.37 26.66
C ASN A 161 37.34 7.27 27.18
N LYS A 162 37.76 8.26 27.98
CA LYS A 162 39.04 8.19 28.70
C LYS A 162 38.88 8.79 30.10
N SER A 163 38.32 7.98 31.00
CA SER A 163 38.43 8.10 32.47
C SER A 163 38.81 6.74 33.02
#